data_AF-A0A371CME0-F1
#
_entry.id   AF-A0A371CME0-F1
#
_cell.length_a   1.000
_cell.length_b   1.000
_cell.length_c   1.000
_cell.angle_alpha   90.00
_cell.angle_beta   90.00
_cell.angle_gamma   90.00
#
_symmetry.space_group_name_H-M   'P 1'
#
loop_
_entity.id
_entity.type
_entity.pdbx_description
1 polymer ?
#
loop_
_entity_poly.entity_id
_entity_poly.type
_entity_poly.pdbx_seq_one_letter_code
_entity_poly.pdbx_strand_id
1 'polypeptide(L)'
;DPHQDTALGRLHLVLLGFTKYLWAASLPPSGCQLTIGEKAARDDAEAWLHSLSQAGLGDRSVRVDYVMRYCSSLVGRHLHSIAQLGIFIFGHHTDKTLLDAWIALSRLSAALITEMIKVIKAFIVSVWFLAQVCSLTVVILKRLHVLIDDFFDVVVTFNPTWAMYKSKFHHLTHTPQFIKRFGPIGLY
;
A
#
# COMPACT_ATOMS: atom_id res chain seq x y z
N ASP A 1 -12.74 10.08 -20.78
CA ASP A 1 -11.54 10.30 -19.95
C ASP A 1 -10.54 9.18 -20.29
N PRO A 2 -9.43 9.45 -21.00
CA PRO A 2 -8.48 8.41 -21.42
C PRO A 2 -7.86 7.64 -20.24
N HIS A 3 -7.90 8.21 -19.03
CA HIS A 3 -7.48 7.50 -17.82
C HIS A 3 -8.45 6.39 -17.44
N GLN A 4 -9.69 6.40 -17.94
CA GLN A 4 -10.67 5.33 -17.69
C GLN A 4 -10.40 4.01 -18.43
N ASP A 5 -9.47 4.02 -19.39
CA ASP A 5 -9.10 2.84 -20.17
C ASP A 5 -7.71 2.29 -19.77
N THR A 6 -7.00 2.95 -18.85
CA THR A 6 -5.68 2.50 -18.34
C THR A 6 -5.78 2.08 -16.87
N ALA A 7 -6.22 0.84 -16.64
CA ALA A 7 -6.24 0.27 -15.29
C ALA A 7 -4.81 0.01 -14.80
N LEU A 8 -4.38 0.70 -13.74
CA LEU A 8 -3.10 0.43 -13.09
C LEU A 8 -3.19 -0.80 -12.18
N GLY A 9 -2.20 -1.69 -12.26
CA GLY A 9 -2.12 -2.83 -11.35
C GLY A 9 -1.69 -2.44 -9.93
N ARG A 10 -1.87 -3.37 -8.99
CA ARG A 10 -1.58 -3.16 -7.57
C ARG A 10 -0.10 -2.88 -7.32
N LEU A 11 0.79 -3.39 -8.18
CA LEU A 11 2.22 -3.13 -8.12
C LEU A 11 2.51 -1.64 -8.32
N HIS A 12 1.98 -1.04 -9.38
CA HIS A 12 2.25 0.37 -9.68
C HIS A 12 1.46 1.34 -8.79
N LEU A 13 0.22 0.99 -8.44
CA LEU A 13 -0.66 1.85 -7.66
C LEU A 13 -0.29 1.84 -6.17
N VAL A 14 -0.25 0.65 -5.55
CA VAL A 14 -0.08 0.51 -4.10
C VAL A 14 1.41 0.42 -3.75
N LEU A 15 2.13 -0.55 -4.30
CA LEU A 15 3.49 -0.88 -3.86
C LEU A 15 4.52 0.18 -4.29
N LEU A 16 4.75 0.32 -5.59
CA LEU A 16 5.65 1.33 -6.17
C LEU A 16 5.07 2.75 -6.09
N GLY A 17 3.81 2.89 -5.66
CA GLY A 17 3.14 4.15 -5.43
C GLY A 17 3.13 4.51 -3.96
N PHE A 18 1.97 4.37 -3.33
CA PHE A 18 1.72 4.85 -1.97
C PHE A 18 2.67 4.27 -0.93
N THR A 19 2.96 2.97 -0.96
CA THR A 19 3.90 2.35 -0.02
C THR A 19 5.30 2.91 -0.18
N LYS A 20 5.78 3.08 -1.44
CA LYS A 20 7.08 3.71 -1.70
C LYS A 20 7.12 5.17 -1.24
N TYR A 21 6.04 5.92 -1.42
CA TYR A 21 5.97 7.32 -1.00
C TYR A 21 6.02 7.46 0.53
N LEU A 22 5.19 6.70 1.26
CA LEU A 22 5.21 6.74 2.73
C LEU A 22 6.54 6.21 3.28
N TRP A 23 7.09 5.14 2.70
CA TRP A 23 8.40 4.64 3.09
C TRP A 23 9.51 5.68 2.94
N ALA A 24 9.54 6.39 1.81
CA ALA A 24 10.52 7.45 1.58
C ALA A 24 10.29 8.69 2.46
N ALA A 25 9.08 8.90 2.96
CA ALA A 25 8.79 9.97 3.92
C ALA A 25 9.12 9.59 5.36
N SER A 26 9.08 8.29 5.69
CA SER A 26 9.35 7.78 7.04
C SER A 26 10.83 7.55 7.32
N LEU A 27 11.67 7.37 6.30
CA LEU A 27 13.10 7.11 6.47
C LEU A 27 13.94 8.06 5.60
N PRO A 28 15.11 8.50 6.10
CA PRO A 28 16.01 9.33 5.33
C PRO A 28 16.60 8.54 4.14
N PRO A 29 16.91 9.21 3.03
CA PRO A 29 17.46 8.55 1.84
C PRO A 29 18.83 7.94 2.09
N SER A 30 19.14 6.85 1.37
CA SER A 30 20.47 6.23 1.44
C SER A 30 21.52 7.04 0.69
N GLY A 31 22.72 7.14 1.26
CA GLY A 31 23.88 7.77 0.61
C GLY A 31 24.10 9.26 0.93
N CYS A 32 23.22 9.88 1.73
CA CYS A 32 23.43 11.24 2.25
C CYS A 32 24.07 11.23 3.64
N GLN A 33 24.77 12.31 4.01
CA GLN A 33 25.17 12.52 5.40
C GLN A 33 23.92 12.73 6.24
N LEU A 34 23.66 11.79 7.16
CA LEU A 34 22.51 11.82 8.06
C LEU A 34 22.83 12.69 9.27
N THR A 35 21.85 13.47 9.72
CA THR A 35 21.90 14.09 11.04
C THR A 35 21.85 13.03 12.14
N ILE A 36 22.22 13.41 13.37
CA ILE A 36 22.20 12.50 14.53
C ILE A 36 20.79 11.91 14.75
N GLY A 37 19.75 12.74 14.61
CA GLY A 37 18.35 12.31 14.77
C GLY A 37 17.88 11.36 13.65
N GLU A 38 18.25 11.64 12.40
CA GLU A 38 17.91 10.75 11.27
C GLU A 38 18.62 9.40 11.35
N LYS A 39 19.85 9.39 11.87
CA LYS A 39 20.58 8.15 12.13
C LYS A 39 19.88 7.31 13.21
N ALA A 40 19.49 7.94 14.33
CA ALA A 40 18.74 7.28 15.39
C ALA A 40 17.43 6.69 14.88
N ALA A 41 16.63 7.46 14.11
CA ALA A 41 15.39 6.98 13.53
C ALA A 41 15.59 5.78 12.57
N ARG A 42 16.70 5.77 11.83
CA ARG A 42 17.06 4.65 10.95
C ARG A 42 17.46 3.41 11.75
N ASP A 43 18.31 3.59 12.76
CA ASP A 43 18.78 2.51 13.62
C ASP A 43 17.60 1.88 14.40
N ASP A 44 16.64 2.71 14.87
CA ASP A 44 15.43 2.25 15.53
C ASP A 44 14.54 1.44 14.57
N ALA A 45 14.31 1.94 13.34
CA ALA A 45 13.52 1.23 12.34
C ALA A 45 14.15 -0.12 11.96
N GLU A 46 15.49 -0.18 11.88
CA GLU A 46 16.24 -1.41 11.66
C GLU A 46 16.05 -2.40 12.82
N ALA A 47 16.19 -1.94 14.06
CA ALA A 47 15.98 -2.74 15.26
C ALA A 47 14.55 -3.31 15.33
N TRP A 48 13.53 -2.50 15.01
CA TRP A 48 12.15 -2.97 14.92
C TRP A 48 11.96 -4.00 13.81
N LEU A 49 12.54 -3.78 12.64
CA LEU A 49 12.39 -4.73 11.55
C LEU A 49 13.07 -6.08 11.84
N HIS A 50 14.14 -6.08 12.64
CA HIS A 50 14.76 -7.29 13.18
C HIS A 50 13.93 -7.97 14.27
N SER A 51 13.22 -7.22 15.11
CA SER A 51 12.43 -7.76 16.21
C SER A 51 11.06 -8.30 15.77
N LEU A 52 10.51 -7.77 14.68
CA LEU A 52 9.21 -8.17 14.17
C LEU A 52 9.21 -9.62 13.66
N SER A 53 8.21 -10.38 14.09
CA SER A 53 7.96 -11.71 13.54
C SER A 53 7.61 -11.62 12.07
N GLN A 54 8.37 -12.33 11.25
CA GLN A 54 8.13 -12.45 9.82
C GLN A 54 7.23 -13.66 9.47
N ALA A 55 6.70 -14.35 10.48
CA ALA A 55 5.77 -15.46 10.31
C ALA A 55 4.48 -14.96 9.63
N GLY A 56 4.19 -15.47 8.44
CA GLY A 56 3.05 -15.05 7.62
C GLY A 56 3.42 -14.30 6.34
N LEU A 57 4.66 -13.84 6.19
CA LEU A 57 5.16 -13.25 4.93
C LEU A 57 5.43 -14.31 3.85
N GLY A 58 5.52 -15.59 4.23
CA GLY A 58 5.79 -16.71 3.32
C GLY A 58 7.17 -16.60 2.66
N ASP A 59 7.21 -16.70 1.34
CA ASP A 59 8.43 -16.57 0.52
C ASP A 59 8.98 -15.12 0.46
N ARG A 60 8.26 -14.15 1.03
CA ARG A 60 8.61 -12.72 1.03
C ARG A 60 9.21 -12.26 2.35
N SER A 61 9.96 -13.14 3.02
CA SER A 61 10.75 -12.74 4.18
C SER A 61 11.69 -11.58 3.81
N VAL A 62 11.72 -10.60 4.70
CA VAL A 62 12.50 -9.37 4.59
C VAL A 62 13.90 -9.62 5.13
N ARG A 63 14.89 -9.44 4.26
CA ARG A 63 16.29 -9.30 4.66
C ARG A 63 16.50 -7.87 5.13
N VAL A 64 16.51 -7.68 6.45
CA VAL A 64 16.53 -6.36 7.09
C VAL A 64 17.72 -5.54 6.61
N ASP A 65 18.93 -6.09 6.66
CA ASP A 65 20.16 -5.41 6.22
C ASP A 65 20.06 -4.91 4.78
N TYR A 66 19.46 -5.71 3.89
CA TYR A 66 19.27 -5.35 2.49
C TYR A 66 18.26 -4.21 2.34
N VAL A 67 17.10 -4.31 3.01
CA VAL A 67 16.05 -3.30 2.92
C VAL A 67 16.52 -1.97 3.49
N MET A 68 17.24 -2.00 4.61
CA MET A 68 17.80 -0.79 5.22
C MET A 68 18.92 -0.22 4.36
N ARG A 69 19.83 -1.02 3.80
CA ARG A 69 20.91 -0.55 2.92
C ARG A 69 20.42 0.05 1.61
N TYR A 70 19.38 -0.53 1.01
CA TYR A 70 18.82 -0.13 -0.27
C TYR A 70 17.44 0.52 -0.14
N CYS A 71 17.18 1.24 0.95
CA CYS A 71 15.86 1.78 1.29
C CYS A 71 15.23 2.64 0.19
N SER A 72 16.05 3.30 -0.65
CA SER A 72 15.60 4.15 -1.76
C SER A 72 15.36 3.38 -3.08
N SER A 73 15.85 2.14 -3.21
CA SER A 73 15.82 1.34 -4.45
C SER A 73 15.07 0.01 -4.29
N LEU A 74 14.03 0.01 -3.45
CA LEU A 74 13.24 -1.19 -3.19
C LEU A 74 12.35 -1.56 -4.37
N VAL A 75 12.31 -2.86 -4.67
CA VAL A 75 11.41 -3.46 -5.68
C VAL A 75 10.08 -3.88 -5.08
N GLY A 76 9.11 -4.20 -5.94
CA GLY A 76 7.75 -4.57 -5.54
C GLY A 76 7.66 -5.66 -4.47
N ARG A 77 8.53 -6.68 -4.52
CA ARG A 77 8.57 -7.75 -3.49
C ARG A 77 8.85 -7.18 -2.09
N HIS A 78 9.84 -6.30 -1.94
CA HIS A 78 10.17 -5.69 -0.65
C HIS A 78 9.07 -4.76 -0.18
N LEU A 79 8.53 -3.95 -1.09
CA LEU A 79 7.44 -3.03 -0.81
C LEU A 79 6.15 -3.76 -0.42
N HIS A 80 5.92 -4.97 -0.94
CA HIS A 80 4.80 -5.79 -0.51
C HIS A 80 4.90 -6.19 0.97
N SER A 81 6.08 -6.62 1.43
CA SER A 81 6.31 -6.93 2.84
C SER A 81 6.24 -5.68 3.71
N ILE A 82 6.79 -4.56 3.23
CA ILE A 82 6.72 -3.26 3.93
C ILE A 82 5.27 -2.76 4.02
N ALA A 83 4.43 -2.97 3.00
CA ALA A 83 3.02 -2.58 3.06
C ALA A 83 2.25 -3.31 4.18
N GLN A 84 2.73 -4.48 4.62
CA GLN A 84 2.16 -5.25 5.73
C GLN A 84 2.81 -4.92 7.07
N LEU A 85 4.12 -4.67 7.09
CA LEU A 85 4.88 -4.43 8.31
C LEU A 85 4.97 -2.95 8.72
N GLY A 86 4.79 -2.02 7.77
CA GLY A 86 5.14 -0.60 7.92
C GLY A 86 4.51 0.08 9.14
N ILE A 87 3.24 -0.24 9.42
CA ILE A 87 2.53 0.27 10.61
C ILE A 87 3.24 -0.12 11.93
N PHE A 88 3.81 -1.31 12.00
CA PHE A 88 4.49 -1.79 13.21
C PHE A 88 5.89 -1.21 13.35
N ILE A 89 6.55 -0.90 12.23
CA ILE A 89 7.86 -0.23 12.23
C ILE A 89 7.71 1.21 12.72
N PHE A 90 6.72 1.93 12.18
CA PHE A 90 6.56 3.37 12.40
C PHE A 90 5.59 3.74 13.53
N GLY A 91 4.94 2.76 14.14
CA GLY A 91 3.94 2.96 15.21
C GLY A 91 4.44 3.74 16.42
N HIS A 92 5.74 3.72 16.69
CA HIS A 92 6.33 4.34 17.88
C HIS A 92 7.27 5.53 17.60
N HIS A 93 7.70 5.75 16.36
CA HIS A 93 8.83 6.64 16.04
C HIS A 93 8.50 7.73 15.00
N THR A 94 7.23 7.92 14.67
CA THR A 94 6.82 8.78 13.55
C THR A 94 5.74 9.75 13.95
N ASP A 95 5.68 10.91 13.27
CA ASP A 95 4.64 11.90 13.47
C ASP A 95 3.24 11.27 13.33
N LYS A 96 2.30 11.76 14.15
CA LYS A 96 0.95 11.22 14.23
C LYS A 96 0.26 11.22 12.86
N THR A 97 0.45 12.26 12.06
CA THR A 97 -0.18 12.38 10.73
C THR A 97 0.34 11.33 9.75
N LEU A 98 1.64 11.02 9.81
CA LEU A 98 2.27 10.00 8.98
C LEU A 98 1.92 8.59 9.47
N LEU A 99 1.78 8.38 10.78
CA LEU A 99 1.26 7.12 11.32
C LEU A 99 -0.19 6.88 10.91
N ASP A 100 -1.06 7.89 11.01
CA ASP A 100 -2.44 7.84 10.55
C ASP A 100 -2.47 7.47 9.04
N ALA A 101 -1.54 8.01 8.24
CA ALA A 101 -1.42 7.68 6.81
C ALA A 101 -1.01 6.22 6.58
N TRP A 102 -0.09 5.68 7.40
CA TRP A 102 0.28 4.26 7.38
C TRP A 102 -0.89 3.35 7.78
N ILE A 103 -1.70 3.74 8.76
CA ILE A 103 -2.90 3.01 9.18
C ILE A 103 -3.90 2.95 8.02
N ALA A 104 -4.20 4.10 7.42
CA ALA A 104 -5.12 4.19 6.29
C ALA A 104 -4.60 3.37 5.08
N LEU A 105 -3.32 3.49 4.74
CA LEU A 105 -2.71 2.71 3.66
C LEU A 105 -2.76 1.21 3.94
N SER A 106 -2.52 0.78 5.18
CA SER A 106 -2.54 -0.64 5.56
C SER A 106 -3.95 -1.24 5.41
N ARG A 107 -4.98 -0.48 5.79
CA ARG A 107 -6.39 -0.89 5.58
C ARG A 107 -6.74 -0.96 4.10
N LEU A 108 -6.33 0.04 3.32
CA LEU A 108 -6.55 0.10 1.87
C LEU A 108 -5.81 -1.04 1.14
N SER A 109 -4.54 -1.27 1.47
CA SER A 109 -3.72 -2.32 0.88
C SER A 109 -4.28 -3.70 1.21
N ALA A 110 -4.74 -3.94 2.45
CA ALA A 110 -5.40 -5.18 2.83
C ALA A 110 -6.68 -5.42 2.01
N ALA A 111 -7.50 -4.39 1.76
CA ALA A 111 -8.69 -4.53 0.92
C ALA A 111 -8.32 -4.81 -0.55
N LEU A 112 -7.38 -4.05 -1.12
CA LEU A 112 -6.96 -4.23 -2.51
C LEU A 112 -6.21 -5.54 -2.75
N ILE A 113 -5.52 -6.09 -1.75
CA ILE A 113 -4.77 -7.35 -1.88
C ILE A 113 -5.66 -8.54 -1.53
N THR A 114 -6.21 -8.59 -0.31
CA THR A 114 -6.90 -9.76 0.24
C THR A 114 -8.32 -9.92 -0.28
N GLU A 115 -9.13 -8.85 -0.30
CA GLU A 115 -10.52 -8.94 -0.77
C GLU A 115 -10.55 -9.21 -2.28
N MET A 116 -9.62 -8.64 -3.04
CA MET A 116 -9.47 -8.97 -4.46
C MET A 116 -9.12 -10.44 -4.69
N ILE A 117 -8.30 -11.09 -3.85
CA ILE A 117 -8.03 -12.53 -3.95
C ILE A 117 -9.32 -13.33 -3.72
N LYS A 118 -10.15 -12.94 -2.75
CA LYS A 118 -11.45 -13.60 -2.50
C LYS A 118 -12.39 -13.41 -3.68
N VAL A 119 -12.45 -12.22 -4.28
CA VAL A 119 -13.25 -11.97 -5.50
C VAL A 119 -12.74 -12.79 -6.67
N ILE A 120 -11.43 -12.90 -6.88
CA ILE A 120 -10.86 -13.76 -7.94
C ILE A 120 -11.27 -15.23 -7.72
N LYS A 121 -11.13 -15.75 -6.49
CA LYS A 121 -11.54 -17.12 -6.17
C LYS A 121 -13.05 -17.33 -6.36
N ALA A 122 -13.86 -16.39 -5.87
CA ALA A 122 -15.30 -16.42 -6.07
C ALA A 122 -15.64 -16.37 -7.56
N PHE A 123 -15.00 -15.50 -8.34
CA PHE A 123 -15.20 -15.39 -9.79
C PHE A 123 -14.86 -16.70 -10.49
N ILE A 124 -13.71 -17.32 -10.22
CA ILE A 124 -13.31 -18.62 -10.79
C ILE A 124 -14.34 -19.72 -10.46
N VAL A 125 -14.80 -19.79 -9.22
CA VAL A 125 -15.82 -20.77 -8.78
C VAL A 125 -17.19 -20.46 -9.40
N SER A 126 -17.49 -19.19 -9.63
CA SER A 126 -18.81 -18.70 -10.03
C SER A 126 -18.99 -18.47 -11.53
N VAL A 127 -17.98 -18.75 -12.36
CA VAL A 127 -18.21 -19.05 -13.79
C VAL A 127 -19.26 -20.17 -13.95
N TRP A 128 -19.53 -20.93 -12.86
CA TRP A 128 -20.61 -21.90 -12.74
C TRP A 128 -21.94 -21.36 -12.13
N PHE A 129 -21.98 -20.19 -11.48
CA PHE A 129 -23.17 -19.63 -10.79
C PHE A 129 -23.14 -18.08 -10.73
N LEU A 130 -23.89 -17.39 -11.60
CA LEU A 130 -23.78 -15.94 -11.84
C LEU A 130 -24.37 -15.02 -10.74
N ALA A 131 -25.27 -15.50 -9.87
CA ALA A 131 -26.02 -14.62 -8.97
C ALA A 131 -25.23 -14.14 -7.72
N GLN A 132 -24.34 -14.98 -7.17
CA GLN A 132 -23.69 -14.72 -5.86
C GLN A 132 -22.51 -13.72 -5.96
N VAL A 133 -21.87 -13.64 -7.13
CA VAL A 133 -20.73 -12.72 -7.38
C VAL A 133 -21.17 -11.26 -7.38
N CYS A 134 -22.39 -10.98 -7.86
CA CYS A 134 -22.90 -9.62 -8.00
C CYS A 134 -23.05 -8.93 -6.63
N SER A 135 -23.55 -9.65 -5.62
CA SER A 135 -23.76 -9.11 -4.27
C SER A 135 -22.43 -8.82 -3.53
N LEU A 136 -21.46 -9.75 -3.59
CA LEU A 136 -20.17 -9.59 -2.91
C LEU A 136 -19.36 -8.42 -3.50
N THR A 137 -19.40 -8.25 -4.82
CA THR A 137 -18.69 -7.17 -5.51
C THR A 137 -19.20 -5.79 -5.08
N VAL A 138 -20.51 -5.62 -4.91
CA VAL A 138 -21.10 -4.34 -4.48
C VAL A 138 -20.66 -3.95 -3.06
N VAL A 139 -20.62 -4.91 -2.13
CA VAL A 139 -20.17 -4.66 -0.75
C VAL A 139 -18.70 -4.26 -0.71
N ILE A 140 -17.84 -4.96 -1.47
CA ILE A 140 -16.41 -4.66 -1.53
C ILE A 140 -16.16 -3.29 -2.16
N LEU A 141 -16.89 -2.92 -3.23
CA LEU A 141 -16.76 -1.61 -3.88
C LEU A 141 -17.20 -0.45 -2.97
N LYS A 142 -18.25 -0.62 -2.17
CA LYS A 142 -18.66 0.37 -1.17
C LYS A 142 -17.59 0.56 -0.10
N ARG A 143 -17.08 -0.55 0.44
CA ARG A 143 -16.00 -0.52 1.43
C ARG A 143 -14.73 0.10 0.87
N LEU A 144 -14.41 -0.19 -0.40
CA LEU A 144 -13.24 0.37 -1.06
C LEU A 144 -13.35 1.89 -1.22
N HIS A 145 -14.51 2.44 -1.58
CA HIS A 145 -14.71 3.90 -1.62
C HIS A 145 -14.41 4.54 -0.26
N VAL A 146 -15.00 4.02 0.82
CA VAL A 146 -14.75 4.53 2.18
C VAL A 146 -13.26 4.49 2.53
N LEU A 147 -12.56 3.41 2.20
CA LEU A 147 -11.12 3.29 2.47
C LEU A 147 -10.27 4.22 1.61
N ILE A 148 -10.71 4.53 0.39
CA ILE A 148 -10.06 5.52 -0.46
C ILE A 148 -10.25 6.91 0.14
N ASP A 149 -11.48 7.28 0.50
CA ASP A 149 -11.79 8.58 1.10
C ASP A 149 -11.02 8.78 2.42
N ASP A 150 -11.06 7.79 3.33
CA ASP A 150 -10.26 7.77 4.58
C ASP A 150 -8.77 8.01 4.30
N PHE A 151 -8.22 7.37 3.25
CA PHE A 151 -6.82 7.52 2.88
C PHE A 151 -6.52 8.92 2.32
N PHE A 152 -7.40 9.48 1.50
CA PHE A 152 -7.26 10.82 0.96
C PHE A 152 -7.28 11.88 2.07
N ASP A 153 -8.23 11.82 2.99
CA ASP A 153 -8.36 12.80 4.08
C ASP A 153 -7.09 12.87 4.94
N VAL A 154 -6.52 11.71 5.25
CA VAL A 154 -5.31 11.63 6.06
C VAL A 154 -4.07 12.08 5.27
N VAL A 155 -3.93 11.65 4.01
CA VAL A 155 -2.77 12.02 3.20
C VAL A 155 -2.78 13.51 2.85
N VAL A 156 -3.93 14.12 2.59
CA VAL A 156 -4.03 15.56 2.34
C VAL A 156 -3.61 16.36 3.59
N THR A 157 -3.95 15.86 4.77
CA THR A 157 -3.51 16.44 6.05
C THR A 157 -2.00 16.33 6.23
N PHE A 158 -1.42 15.18 5.88
CA PHE A 158 0.03 14.95 5.97
C PHE A 158 0.83 15.71 4.90
N ASN A 159 0.44 15.59 3.63
CA ASN A 159 1.10 16.19 2.48
C ASN A 159 0.12 16.45 1.32
N PRO A 160 -0.50 17.64 1.22
CA PRO A 160 -1.48 17.95 0.19
C PRO A 160 -0.87 17.97 -1.23
N THR A 161 0.44 18.26 -1.34
CA THR A 161 1.17 18.28 -2.62
C THR A 161 1.13 16.90 -3.29
N TRP A 162 1.09 15.81 -2.53
CA TRP A 162 1.00 14.47 -3.10
C TRP A 162 -0.31 14.25 -3.84
N ALA A 163 -1.43 14.63 -3.25
CA ALA A 163 -2.74 14.51 -3.88
C ALA A 163 -2.85 15.35 -5.16
N MET A 164 -2.18 16.52 -5.19
CA MET A 164 -2.20 17.41 -6.35
C MET A 164 -1.30 16.94 -7.51
N TYR A 165 -0.06 16.53 -7.22
CA TYR A 165 0.96 16.31 -8.26
C TYR A 165 1.28 14.85 -8.55
N LYS A 166 0.90 13.90 -7.68
CA LYS A 166 1.12 12.47 -7.94
C LYS A 166 -0.10 11.90 -8.66
N SER A 167 0.07 11.60 -9.95
CA SER A 167 -0.97 11.02 -10.81
C SER A 167 -1.64 9.75 -10.25
N LYS A 168 -0.96 8.99 -9.37
CA LYS A 168 -1.49 7.78 -8.73
C LYS A 168 -2.72 8.04 -7.86
N PHE A 169 -2.86 9.24 -7.26
CA PHE A 169 -4.08 9.61 -6.54
C PHE A 169 -5.28 9.70 -7.48
N HIS A 170 -5.10 10.32 -8.65
CA HIS A 170 -6.14 10.35 -9.68
C HIS A 170 -6.52 8.95 -10.17
N HIS A 171 -5.58 8.02 -10.29
CA HIS A 171 -5.90 6.64 -10.68
C HIS A 171 -6.60 5.86 -9.55
N LEU A 172 -6.32 6.20 -8.28
CA LEU A 172 -6.95 5.56 -7.13
C LEU A 172 -8.45 5.84 -7.08
N THR A 173 -8.90 7.05 -7.42
CA THR A 173 -10.34 7.40 -7.41
C THR A 173 -11.13 6.64 -8.48
N HIS A 174 -10.50 6.30 -9.61
CA HIS A 174 -11.13 5.50 -10.67
C HIS A 174 -11.07 3.98 -10.41
N THR A 175 -10.29 3.54 -9.42
CA THR A 175 -10.07 2.12 -9.12
C THR A 175 -11.37 1.32 -8.88
N PRO A 176 -12.38 1.82 -8.15
CA PRO A 176 -13.66 1.13 -8.03
C PRO A 176 -14.37 0.90 -9.38
N GLN A 177 -14.27 1.87 -10.31
CA GLN A 177 -14.85 1.75 -11.65
C GLN A 177 -14.08 0.72 -12.49
N PHE A 178 -12.76 0.67 -12.37
CA PHE A 178 -11.94 -0.36 -13.00
C PHE A 178 -12.27 -1.76 -12.50
N ILE A 179 -12.44 -1.92 -11.18
CA ILE A 179 -12.83 -3.22 -10.62
C ILE A 179 -14.19 -3.66 -11.14
N LYS A 180 -15.13 -2.73 -11.27
CA LYS A 180 -16.46 -3.02 -11.82
C LYS A 180 -16.42 -3.41 -13.31
N ARG A 181 -15.55 -2.79 -14.11
CA ARG A 181 -15.49 -2.98 -15.57
C ARG A 181 -14.60 -4.15 -15.99
N PHE A 182 -13.42 -4.28 -15.38
CA PHE A 182 -12.37 -5.22 -15.77
C PHE A 182 -12.20 -6.37 -14.77
N GLY A 183 -12.90 -6.33 -13.64
CA GLY A 183 -12.72 -7.28 -12.56
C GLY A 183 -11.54 -6.91 -11.65
N PRO A 184 -11.10 -7.84 -10.78
CA PRO A 184 -10.09 -7.57 -9.76
C PRO A 184 -8.77 -7.06 -10.34
N ILE A 185 -8.14 -6.11 -9.64
CA ILE A 185 -6.89 -5.50 -10.10
C ILE A 185 -5.77 -6.53 -10.16
N GLY A 186 -5.09 -6.59 -11.31
CA GLY A 186 -3.92 -7.44 -11.53
C GLY A 186 -2.69 -7.05 -10.71
N LEU A 187 -1.63 -7.86 -10.83
CA LEU A 187 -0.32 -7.62 -10.22
C LEU A 187 0.63 -6.81 -11.11
N TYR A 188 0.23 -6.46 -12.33
CA TYR A 188 1.08 -5.85 -13.35
C TYR A 188 1.49 -4.41 -13.05
#